data_AF-A0A7K9KW48-F1
#
_entry.id   AF-A0A7K9KW48-F1
#
_cell.length_a   1.000
_cell.length_b   1.000
_cell.length_c   1.000
_cell.angle_alpha   90.00
_cell.angle_beta   90.00
_cell.angle_gamma   90.00
#
_symmetry.space_group_name_H-M   'P 1'
#
loop_
_entity.id
_entity.type
_entity.pdbx_description
1 polymer ?
#
loop_
_entity_poly.entity_id
_entity_poly.type
_entity_poly.pdbx_seq_one_letter_code
_entity_poly.pdbx_strand_id
1 'polypeptide(L)' 'PDKCRHRAPFLVLLVVTSPADLAARDAVRRTWGNESAVPGLSVVRLFLLGLHPVFSAELRPVLQEEDELHGDLI' A
#
# COMPACT_ATOMS: atom_id res chain seq x y z
N PRO A 1 -7.17 -8.73 2.01
CA PRO A 1 -7.15 -9.47 3.30
C PRO A 1 -6.10 -10.61 3.40
N ASP A 2 -5.58 -11.14 2.28
CA ASP A 2 -4.69 -12.32 2.31
C ASP A 2 -3.19 -12.02 2.45
N LYS A 3 -2.77 -10.74 2.44
CA LYS A 3 -1.34 -10.30 2.53
C LYS A 3 -0.56 -10.94 3.69
N CYS A 4 -1.21 -11.21 4.82
CA CYS A 4 -0.58 -11.81 6.01
C CYS A 4 -0.98 -13.29 6.24
N ARG A 5 -1.74 -13.91 5.33
CA ARG A 5 -2.39 -15.21 5.59
C ARG A 5 -1.46 -16.41 5.45
N HIS A 6 -0.58 -16.39 4.46
CA HIS A 6 0.26 -17.55 4.12
C HIS A 6 1.62 -17.54 4.83
N ARG A 7 2.06 -16.39 5.32
CA ARG A 7 3.37 -16.24 5.97
C ARG A 7 3.27 -15.17 7.04
N ALA A 8 3.66 -15.51 8.27
CA ALA A 8 3.76 -14.53 9.33
C ALA A 8 4.86 -13.52 8.97
N PRO A 9 4.53 -12.22 8.77
CA PRO A 9 5.53 -11.23 8.47
C PRO A 9 6.47 -11.03 9.67
N PHE A 10 7.75 -10.86 9.40
CA PHE A 10 8.73 -10.39 10.37
C PHE A 10 8.50 -8.91 10.71
N LEU A 11 8.15 -8.11 9.70
CA LEU A 11 7.86 -6.69 9.83
C LEU A 11 6.64 -6.32 8.98
N VAL A 12 5.73 -5.54 9.57
CA VAL A 12 4.63 -4.89 8.85
C VAL A 12 4.90 -3.40 8.81
N LEU A 13 5.02 -2.86 7.60
CA LEU A 13 5.12 -1.42 7.35
C LEU A 13 3.71 -0.90 7.07
N LEU A 14 3.18 -0.12 8.02
CA LEU A 14 1.88 0.52 7.90
C LEU A 14 2.08 2.00 7.60
N VAL A 15 1.77 2.41 6.37
CA VAL A 15 2.14 3.72 5.85
C VAL A 15 0.89 4.55 5.59
N VAL A 16 0.71 5.63 6.33
CA VAL A 16 -0.44 6.53 6.14
C VAL A 16 -0.17 7.45 4.94
N THR A 17 -1.07 7.49 3.97
CA THR A 17 -0.97 8.41 2.82
C THR A 17 -2.33 9.01 2.46
N SER A 18 -2.33 10.18 1.82
CA SER A 18 -3.57 10.73 1.24
C SER A 18 -4.03 9.88 0.06
N PRO A 19 -5.35 9.67 -0.12
CA PRO A 19 -5.91 9.05 -1.33
C PRO A 19 -5.33 9.58 -2.64
N ALA A 20 -5.08 10.89 -2.73
CA ALA A 20 -4.58 11.54 -3.94
C ALA A 20 -3.06 11.34 -4.20
N ASP A 21 -2.30 10.88 -3.20
CA ASP A 21 -0.83 10.84 -3.27
C ASP A 21 -0.28 9.53 -3.86
N LEU A 22 -0.72 9.18 -5.08
CA LEU A 22 -0.27 7.95 -5.77
C LEU A 22 1.24 7.92 -5.98
N ALA A 23 1.83 9.05 -6.36
CA ALA A 23 3.27 9.16 -6.59
C ALA A 23 4.08 8.91 -5.30
N ALA A 24 3.56 9.33 -4.15
CA ALA A 24 4.21 9.06 -2.87
C ALA A 24 4.17 7.55 -2.57
N ARG A 25 3.02 6.89 -2.79
CA ARG A 25 2.92 5.43 -2.63
C ARG A 25 3.89 4.71 -3.56
N ASP A 26 3.92 5.03 -4.85
CA ASP A 26 4.85 4.41 -5.81
C ASP A 26 6.32 4.62 -5.42
N ALA A 27 6.70 5.82 -4.97
CA ALA A 27 8.05 6.10 -4.47
C ALA A 27 8.38 5.21 -3.26
N VAL A 28 7.46 5.05 -2.30
CA VAL A 28 7.64 4.11 -1.17
C VAL A 28 7.78 2.68 -1.67
N ARG A 29 6.97 2.23 -2.65
CA ARG A 29 7.05 0.87 -3.21
C ARG A 29 8.42 0.57 -3.80
N ARG A 30 9.02 1.54 -4.49
CA ARG A 30 10.31 1.41 -5.20
C ARG A 30 11.54 1.68 -4.34
N THR A 31 11.35 2.22 -3.14
CA THR A 31 12.46 2.59 -2.24
C THR A 31 12.40 1.79 -0.95
N TRP A 32 12.31 2.46 0.20
CA TRP A 32 12.41 1.86 1.53
C TRP A 32 11.27 0.90 1.86
N GLY A 33 10.14 0.99 1.16
CA GLY A 33 9.00 0.10 1.35
C GLY A 33 9.06 -1.20 0.55
N ASN A 34 10.10 -1.44 -0.26
CA ASN A 34 10.20 -2.63 -1.09
C ASN A 34 10.24 -3.92 -0.24
N GLU A 35 9.23 -4.78 -0.38
CA GLU A 35 9.06 -6.02 0.39
C GLU A 35 10.18 -7.04 0.14
N SER A 36 10.90 -6.92 -0.97
CA SER A 36 12.03 -7.80 -1.35
C SER A 36 13.41 -7.19 -1.05
N ALA A 37 13.48 -6.02 -0.42
CA ALA A 37 14.75 -5.32 -0.18
C ALA A 37 15.71 -6.09 0.74
N VAL A 38 15.20 -6.95 1.62
CA VAL A 38 16.00 -7.73 2.57
C VAL A 38 15.80 -9.22 2.34
N PRO A 39 16.77 -9.92 1.71
CA PRO A 39 16.65 -11.35 1.43
C PRO A 39 16.41 -12.17 2.70
N GLY A 40 15.47 -13.11 2.64
CA GLY A 40 15.16 -14.04 3.73
C GLY A 40 14.19 -13.49 4.80
N LEU A 41 13.98 -12.18 4.89
CA LEU A 41 12.99 -11.59 5.79
C LEU A 41 11.65 -11.38 5.08
N SER A 42 10.56 -11.77 5.75
CA SER A 42 9.21 -11.52 5.26
C SER A 42 8.76 -10.13 5.69
N VAL A 43 8.84 -9.14 4.80
CA VAL A 43 8.31 -7.80 5.04
C VAL A 43 7.01 -7.63 4.27
N VAL A 44 5.99 -7.06 4.91
CA VAL A 44 4.71 -6.71 4.27
C VAL A 44 4.51 -5.21 4.39
N ARG A 45 4.13 -4.56 3.29
CA ARG A 45 3.79 -3.14 3.26
C ARG A 45 2.29 -2.99 2.99
N LEU A 46 1.65 -2.10 3.74
CA LEU A 46 0.26 -1.71 3.59
C LEU A 46 0.14 -0.19 3.67
N PHE A 47 -0.65 0.41 2.79
CA PHE A 47 -1.01 1.81 2.83
C PHE A 47 -2.37 1.97 3.50
N LEU A 48 -2.41 2.77 4.57
CA LEU A 48 -3.65 3.21 5.18
C LEU A 48 -4.13 4.48 4.51
N LEU A 49 -5.32 4.41 3.92
CA LEU A 49 -5.98 5.54 3.29
C LEU A 49 -7.19 5.99 4.10
N GLY A 50 -7.42 7.30 4.09
CA GLY A 50 -8.69 7.88 4.52
C GLY A 50 -9.64 8.10 3.35
N LEU A 51 -10.70 8.87 3.59
CA LEU A 51 -11.49 9.45 2.51
C LEU A 51 -10.94 10.82 2.16
N HIS A 52 -10.82 11.12 0.86
CA HIS A 52 -10.48 12.47 0.43
C HIS A 52 -11.66 13.40 0.75
N PRO A 53 -11.45 14.56 1.39
CA PRO A 53 -12.55 15.39 1.90
C PRO A 53 -13.45 15.96 0.80
N VAL A 54 -12.93 16.09 -0.43
CA VAL A 54 -13.63 16.74 -1.56
C VAL A 54 -13.81 15.82 -2.77
N PHE A 55 -12.87 14.89 -2.99
CA PHE A 55 -12.73 14.19 -4.27
C PHE A 55 -12.86 12.67 -4.11
N SER A 56 -13.60 12.21 -3.10
CA SER A 56 -13.68 10.78 -2.78
C SER A 56 -14.33 9.95 -3.90
N ALA A 57 -15.26 10.54 -4.67
CA ALA A 57 -15.95 9.83 -5.74
C ALA A 57 -15.06 9.71 -6.99
N GLU A 58 -14.36 10.79 -7.31
CA GLU A 58 -13.45 10.93 -8.44
C GLU A 58 -12.20 10.06 -8.28
N LEU A 59 -11.68 9.95 -7.05
CA LEU A 59 -10.51 9.13 -6.75
C LEU A 59 -10.84 7.64 -6.62
N ARG A 60 -12.10 7.26 -6.42
CA ARG A 60 -12.50 5.85 -6.26
C ARG A 60 -12.04 4.93 -7.40
N PRO A 61 -12.31 5.21 -8.69
CA PRO A 61 -11.87 4.33 -9.78
C PRO A 61 -10.34 4.20 -9.85
N VAL A 62 -9.62 5.30 -9.59
CA VAL A 62 -8.16 5.32 -9.60
C VAL A 62 -7.59 4.46 -8.46
N LEU A 63 -8.17 4.55 -7.26
CA LEU A 63 -7.76 3.72 -6.12
C LEU A 63 -8.11 2.24 -6.31
N GLN A 64 -9.22 1.94 -6.98
CA GLN A 64 -9.58 0.56 -7.31
C GLN A 64 -8.57 -0.05 -8.28
N GLU A 65 -8.19 0.67 -9.33
CA GLU A 65 -7.14 0.23 -10.25
C GLU A 65 -5.80 0.02 -9.53
N GLU A 66 -5.42 0.95 -8.64
CA GLU A 66 -4.20 0.81 -7.83
C GLU A 66 -4.24 -0.42 -6.90
N ASP A 67 -5.37 -0.68 -6.25
CA ASP A 67 -5.53 -1.84 -5.36
C ASP A 67 -5.54 -3.16 -6.14
N GLU A 68 -6.15 -3.19 -7.33
CA GLU A 68 -6.09 -4.37 -8.21
C GLU A 68 -4.64 -4.71 -8.63
N LEU A 69 -3.81 -3.68 -8.86
CA LEU A 69 -2.42 -3.86 -9.27
C LEU A 69 -1.48 -4.24 -8.12
N HIS A 70 -1.73 -3.73 -6.90
CA HIS A 70 -0.78 -3.85 -5.79
C HIS A 70 -1.30 -4.61 -4.57
N GLY A 71 -2.63 -4.64 -4.37
CA GLY A 71 -3.32 -5.30 -3.26
C GLY A 71 -2.83 -4.86 -1.88
N ASP A 72 -2.34 -3.63 -1.78
CA ASP A 72 -1.69 -3.09 -0.59
C ASP A 72 -2.40 -1.86 0.00
N LEU A 73 -3.63 -1.55 -0.44
CA LEU A 73 -4.44 -0.47 0.11
C LEU A 73 -5.42 -0.98 1.18
N ILE A 74 -5.59 -0.19 2.26
CA ILE A 74 -6.55 -0.41 3.34
C ILE A 74 -7.29 0.88 3.64
#